data_AF-A0A9L0S329-F1
#
_entry.id   AF-A0A9L0S329-F1
#
_cell.length_a   1.000
_cell.length_b   1.000
_cell.length_c   1.000
_cell.angle_alpha   90.00
_cell.angle_beta   90.00
_cell.angle_gamma   90.00
#
_symmetry.space_group_name_H-M   'P 1'
#
loop_
_entity.id
_entity.type
_entity.pdbx_description
1 polymer ?
#
loop_
_entity_poly.entity_id
_entity_poly.type
_entity_poly.pdbx_seq_one_letter_code
_entity_poly.pdbx_strand_id
1 'polypeptide(L)'
;TNAVVTVPAYFNDSQRQATKDAGTIAGLNVLRIINEPTAAAIAYGLDKKFELTGIPPAPRGVPQIEVTFDIDAIGILNVSAVDKSTGKENKITITNDKGRLSKEDIECMVQEAEK
;
A
#
# COMPACT_ATOMS: atom_id res chain seq x y z
N THR A 1 -20.42 11.94 -5.63
CA THR A 1 -18.96 11.85 -5.44
C THR A 1 -18.44 10.62 -6.14
N ASN A 2 -17.39 10.74 -6.94
CA ASN A 2 -16.74 9.58 -7.59
C ASN A 2 -15.77 8.92 -6.61
N ALA A 3 -15.73 7.58 -6.59
CA ALA A 3 -14.88 6.83 -5.67
C ALA A 3 -14.29 5.58 -6.34
N VAL A 4 -13.01 5.31 -6.05
CA VAL A 4 -12.41 3.98 -6.19
C VAL A 4 -12.42 3.37 -4.79
N VAL A 5 -12.92 2.14 -4.68
CA VAL A 5 -13.12 1.46 -3.39
C VAL A 5 -12.21 0.24 -3.33
N THR A 6 -11.57 0.03 -2.19
CA THR A 6 -10.64 -1.08 -1.97
C THR A 6 -11.33 -2.21 -1.23
N VAL A 7 -10.97 -3.45 -1.53
CA VAL A 7 -11.46 -4.66 -0.83
C VAL A 7 -10.33 -5.67 -0.63
N PRO A 8 -10.40 -6.57 0.36
CA PRO A 8 -9.38 -7.59 0.57
C PRO A 8 -9.14 -8.44 -0.69
N ALA A 9 -7.89 -8.81 -0.96
CA ALA A 9 -7.54 -9.57 -2.17
C ALA A 9 -8.27 -10.92 -2.31
N TYR A 10 -8.69 -11.51 -1.18
CA TYR A 10 -9.43 -12.77 -1.15
C TYR A 10 -10.94 -12.62 -1.39
N PHE A 11 -11.46 -11.40 -1.60
CA PHE A 11 -12.86 -11.22 -1.96
C PHE A 11 -13.15 -11.81 -3.34
N ASN A 12 -14.19 -12.64 -3.40
CA ASN A 12 -14.74 -13.15 -4.65
C ASN A 12 -15.64 -12.12 -5.35
N ASP A 13 -16.08 -12.44 -6.57
CA ASP A 13 -16.88 -11.53 -7.41
C ASP A 13 -18.18 -11.07 -6.75
N SER A 14 -18.88 -11.97 -6.06
CA SER A 14 -20.12 -11.64 -5.35
C SER A 14 -19.89 -10.65 -4.21
N GLN A 15 -18.81 -10.83 -3.43
CA GLN A 15 -18.46 -9.93 -2.34
C GLN A 15 -18.03 -8.55 -2.88
N ARG A 16 -17.29 -8.52 -4.00
CA ARG A 16 -16.91 -7.28 -4.70
C ARG A 16 -18.13 -6.52 -5.21
N GLN A 17 -19.08 -7.22 -5.82
CA GLN A 17 -20.32 -6.62 -6.31
C GLN A 17 -21.14 -6.05 -5.16
N ALA A 18 -21.26 -6.79 -4.05
CA ALA A 18 -21.94 -6.30 -2.85
C ALA A 18 -21.30 -5.00 -2.31
N THR A 19 -19.97 -4.88 -2.32
CA THR A 19 -19.28 -3.64 -1.94
C THR A 19 -19.59 -2.49 -2.90
N LYS A 20 -19.64 -2.75 -4.22
CA LYS A 20 -19.98 -1.75 -5.23
C LYS A 20 -21.43 -1.25 -5.08
N ASP A 21 -22.35 -2.18 -4.84
CA ASP A 21 -23.77 -1.88 -4.63
C ASP A 21 -23.96 -1.07 -3.35
N ALA A 22 -23.27 -1.44 -2.27
CA ALA A 22 -23.28 -0.68 -1.02
C ALA A 22 -22.78 0.76 -1.21
N GLY A 23 -21.71 0.97 -1.99
CA GLY A 23 -21.23 2.31 -2.33
C GLY A 23 -22.25 3.11 -3.14
N THR A 24 -22.94 2.47 -4.08
CA THR A 24 -24.01 3.10 -4.88
C THR A 24 -25.19 3.52 -4.00
N ILE A 25 -25.63 2.65 -3.09
CA ILE A 25 -26.67 2.94 -2.10
C ILE A 25 -26.28 4.12 -1.19
N ALA A 26 -24.99 4.23 -0.86
CA ALA A 26 -24.44 5.36 -0.11
C ALA A 26 -24.31 6.67 -0.93
N GLY A 27 -24.77 6.70 -2.19
CA GLY A 27 -24.71 7.88 -3.06
C GLY A 27 -23.33 8.12 -3.68
N LEU A 28 -22.45 7.11 -3.67
CA LEU A 28 -21.16 7.16 -4.35
C LEU A 28 -21.28 6.62 -5.76
N ASN A 29 -20.66 7.29 -6.72
CA ASN A 29 -20.40 6.72 -8.03
C ASN A 29 -19.14 5.86 -7.92
N VAL A 30 -19.31 4.57 -7.63
CA VAL A 30 -18.20 3.62 -7.49
C VAL A 30 -17.66 3.29 -8.87
N LEU A 31 -16.55 3.92 -9.23
CA LEU A 31 -15.87 3.73 -10.51
C LEU A 31 -15.25 2.35 -10.60
N ARG A 32 -14.66 1.87 -9.48
CA ARG A 32 -13.95 0.59 -9.46
C ARG A 32 -13.80 -0.01 -8.08
N ILE A 33 -13.65 -1.34 -8.05
CA ILE A 33 -13.20 -2.12 -6.91
C ILE A 33 -11.78 -2.61 -7.19
N ILE A 34 -10.82 -2.27 -6.33
CA ILE A 34 -9.42 -2.74 -6.41
C ILE A 34 -9.01 -3.54 -5.18
N ASN A 35 -7.94 -4.33 -5.32
CA ASN A 35 -7.39 -5.08 -4.20
C ASN A 35 -6.72 -4.12 -3.21
N GLU A 36 -7.03 -4.29 -1.93
CA GLU A 36 -6.44 -3.54 -0.83
C GLU A 36 -4.90 -3.56 -0.81
N PRO A 37 -4.18 -4.68 -1.01
CA PRO A 37 -2.71 -4.63 -1.02
C PRO A 37 -2.15 -3.79 -2.19
N THR A 38 -2.85 -3.78 -3.34
CA THR A 38 -2.50 -2.92 -4.47
C THR A 38 -2.76 -1.45 -4.13
N ALA A 39 -3.91 -1.14 -3.56
CA ALA A 39 -4.25 0.21 -3.15
C ALA A 39 -3.31 0.76 -2.07
N ALA A 40 -2.90 -0.08 -1.12
CA ALA A 40 -1.94 0.26 -0.08
C ALA A 40 -0.55 0.52 -0.68
N ALA A 41 -0.08 -0.33 -1.61
CA ALA A 41 1.19 -0.10 -2.30
C ALA A 41 1.19 1.22 -3.08
N ILE A 42 0.07 1.56 -3.74
CA ILE A 42 -0.04 2.81 -4.50
C ILE A 42 -0.16 4.02 -3.56
N ALA A 43 -1.00 3.96 -2.53
CA ALA A 43 -1.25 5.08 -1.62
C ALA A 43 -0.12 5.37 -0.62
N TYR A 44 0.69 4.37 -0.31
CA TYR A 44 1.76 4.49 0.69
C TYR A 44 3.16 4.32 0.09
N GLY A 45 3.28 3.74 -1.10
CA GLY A 45 4.56 3.28 -1.66
C GLY A 45 5.04 3.95 -2.95
N LEU A 46 4.19 4.64 -3.73
CA LEU A 46 4.59 5.17 -5.05
C LEU A 46 5.81 6.11 -4.99
N ASP A 47 5.86 7.01 -3.99
CA ASP A 47 6.94 7.99 -3.85
C ASP A 47 7.93 7.69 -2.71
N LYS A 48 7.71 6.62 -1.95
CA LYS A 48 8.51 6.29 -0.76
C LYS A 48 9.50 5.17 -1.07
N LYS A 49 10.58 5.55 -1.74
CA LYS A 49 11.78 4.69 -1.85
C LYS A 49 12.57 4.79 -0.55
N PHE A 50 12.97 3.65 -0.01
CA PHE A 50 13.96 3.58 1.06
C PHE A 50 15.08 2.66 0.64
N GLU A 51 16.32 3.10 0.91
CA GLU A 51 17.53 2.35 0.56
C GLU A 51 18.21 1.88 1.84
N LEU A 52 18.36 0.56 1.99
CA LEU A 52 19.18 0.01 3.06
C LEU A 52 20.64 -0.07 2.55
N THR A 53 21.46 0.91 2.92
CA THR A 53 22.82 1.06 2.41
C THR A 53 23.87 0.48 3.35
N GLY A 54 25.06 0.22 2.79
CA GLY A 54 26.21 -0.25 3.56
C GLY A 54 26.09 -1.70 4.06
N ILE A 55 25.33 -2.52 3.35
CA ILE A 55 25.32 -3.98 3.51
C ILE A 55 26.63 -4.53 2.91
N PRO A 56 27.43 -5.31 3.66
CA PRO A 56 28.67 -5.89 3.15
C PRO A 56 28.36 -6.90 2.02
N PRO A 57 29.22 -6.99 0.99
CA PRO A 57 29.07 -8.01 -0.05
C PRO A 57 29.07 -9.41 0.57
N ALA A 58 28.04 -10.20 0.29
CA ALA A 58 27.92 -11.58 0.75
C ALA A 58 27.38 -12.48 -0.38
N PRO A 59 27.64 -13.80 -0.33
CA PRO A 59 27.04 -14.74 -1.28
C PRO A 59 25.52 -14.64 -1.27
N ARG A 60 24.89 -14.93 -2.42
CA ARG A 60 23.42 -14.94 -2.53
C ARG A 60 22.82 -15.87 -1.48
N GLY A 61 21.79 -15.40 -0.78
CA GLY A 61 21.10 -16.14 0.29
C GLY A 61 21.72 -16.00 1.69
N VAL A 62 22.88 -15.34 1.82
CA VAL A 62 23.51 -15.07 3.12
C VAL A 62 22.97 -13.79 3.80
N PRO A 63 22.75 -12.66 3.10
CA PRO A 63 22.10 -11.51 3.72
C PRO A 63 20.71 -11.87 4.24
N GLN A 64 20.45 -11.54 5.50
CA GLN A 64 19.15 -11.72 6.13
C GLN A 64 18.58 -10.35 6.46
N ILE A 65 17.61 -9.90 5.67
CA ILE A 65 16.92 -8.63 5.90
C ILE A 65 15.58 -8.93 6.56
N GLU A 66 15.39 -8.43 7.78
CA GLU A 66 14.11 -8.47 8.48
C GLU A 66 13.33 -7.19 8.16
N VAL A 67 12.13 -7.35 7.62
CA VAL A 67 11.24 -6.24 7.33
C VAL A 67 10.06 -6.30 8.29
N THR A 68 9.83 -5.21 9.01
CA THR A 68 8.73 -5.07 9.96
C THR A 68 7.77 -4.00 9.47
N PHE A 69 6.49 -4.33 9.44
CA PHE A 69 5.39 -3.42 9.17
C PHE A 69 4.58 -3.27 10.45
N ASP A 70 4.48 -2.05 10.96
CA ASP A 70 3.77 -1.72 12.19
C ASP A 70 2.75 -0.61 11.91
N ILE A 71 1.49 -0.88 12.23
CA ILE A 71 0.37 0.06 12.04
C ILE A 71 -0.13 0.45 13.42
N ASP A 72 -0.09 1.74 13.72
CA ASP A 72 -0.62 2.26 14.98
C ASP A 72 -2.14 2.51 14.92
N ALA A 73 -2.73 2.77 16.08
CA ALA A 73 -4.18 3.03 16.22
C ALA A 73 -4.66 4.29 15.46
N ILE A 74 -3.75 5.16 15.01
CA ILE A 74 -4.02 6.41 14.29
C ILE A 74 -3.89 6.18 12.76
N GLY A 75 -3.46 4.98 12.34
CA GLY A 75 -3.27 4.62 10.93
C GLY A 75 -1.96 5.13 10.34
N ILE A 76 -0.96 5.43 11.17
CA ILE A 76 0.40 5.68 10.73
C ILE A 76 1.09 4.33 10.53
N LEU A 77 1.65 4.12 9.34
CA LEU A 77 2.41 2.92 9.01
C LEU A 77 3.90 3.19 9.21
N ASN A 78 4.53 2.43 10.08
CA ASN A 78 5.97 2.35 10.24
C ASN A 78 6.49 1.13 9.48
N VAL A 79 7.45 1.35 8.58
CA VAL A 79 8.15 0.25 7.90
C VAL A 79 9.62 0.36 8.28
N SER A 80 10.17 -0.71 8.84
CA SER A 80 11.61 -0.82 9.08
C SER A 80 12.20 -2.02 8.39
N ALA A 81 13.44 -1.90 7.94
CA ALA A 81 14.23 -3.00 7.41
C ALA A 81 15.56 -3.04 8.16
N VAL A 82 15.90 -4.22 8.69
CA VAL A 82 17.12 -4.46 9.46
C VAL A 82 17.92 -5.59 8.83
N ASP A 83 19.19 -5.34 8.52
CA ASP A 83 20.13 -6.40 8.18
C ASP A 83 20.59 -7.10 9.46
N LYS A 84 20.20 -8.37 9.65
CA LYS A 84 20.53 -9.14 10.86
C LYS A 84 22.02 -9.39 11.05
N SER A 85 22.82 -9.29 9.99
CA SER A 85 24.27 -9.53 10.08
C SER A 85 25.03 -8.33 10.61
N THR A 86 24.62 -7.12 10.22
CA THR A 86 25.29 -5.87 10.60
C THR A 86 24.54 -5.07 11.65
N GLY A 87 23.27 -5.38 11.91
CA GLY A 87 22.37 -4.59 12.73
C GLY A 87 21.98 -3.24 12.11
N LYS A 88 22.36 -2.98 10.84
CA LYS A 88 21.99 -1.75 10.16
C LYS A 88 20.50 -1.74 9.87
N GLU A 89 19.87 -0.63 10.23
CA GLU A 89 18.44 -0.42 10.01
C GLU A 89 18.19 0.81 9.14
N ASN A 90 17.09 0.76 8.40
CA ASN A 90 16.46 1.96 7.84
C ASN A 90 14.95 1.89 8.13
N LYS A 91 14.35 3.03 8.43
CA LYS A 91 12.95 3.16 8.80
C LYS A 91 12.29 4.29 8.03
N ILE A 92 11.11 4.01 7.49
CA ILE A 92 10.21 5.02 6.95
C ILE A 92 8.94 5.05 7.78
N THR A 93 8.43 6.27 8.01
CA THR A 93 7.15 6.49 8.66
C THR A 93 6.21 7.14 7.66
N ILE A 94 5.02 6.57 7.55
CA ILE A 94 4.03 6.88 6.54
C ILE A 94 2.76 7.36 7.28
N THR A 95 2.70 8.67 7.52
CA THR A 95 1.65 9.43 8.26
C THR A 95 0.38 9.69 7.47
N ASN A 96 -0.82 9.63 8.07
CA ASN A 96 -2.08 9.91 7.35
C ASN A 96 -2.30 11.42 7.09
N ASP A 97 -1.52 12.03 6.21
CA ASP A 97 -1.66 13.44 5.84
C ASP A 97 -2.77 13.59 4.77
N LYS A 98 -3.69 14.55 4.97
CA LYS A 98 -4.74 14.85 3.98
C LYS A 98 -4.13 15.21 2.62
N GLY A 99 -4.67 14.64 1.54
CA GLY A 99 -4.26 14.97 0.16
C GLY A 99 -3.09 14.12 -0.37
N ARG A 100 -2.88 12.94 0.20
CA ARG A 100 -1.74 12.08 -0.08
C ARG A 100 -1.67 11.46 -1.47
N LEU A 101 -2.83 11.29 -2.09
CA LEU A 101 -2.93 10.87 -3.48
C LEU A 101 -3.07 12.13 -4.32
N SER A 102 -2.07 12.38 -5.15
CA SER A 102 -2.20 13.37 -6.21
C SER A 102 -3.30 12.92 -7.18
N LYS A 103 -3.78 13.85 -8.03
CA LYS A 103 -4.77 13.47 -9.05
C LYS A 103 -4.17 12.42 -10.00
N GLU A 104 -2.87 12.53 -10.26
CA GLU A 104 -2.07 11.63 -11.06
C GLU A 104 -2.02 10.23 -10.44
N ASP A 105 -1.88 10.11 -9.11
CA ASP A 105 -1.92 8.80 -8.42
C ASP A 105 -3.31 8.16 -8.49
N ILE A 106 -4.36 8.98 -8.37
CA ILE A 106 -5.75 8.53 -8.51
C ILE A 106 -5.99 8.06 -9.95
N GLU A 107 -5.52 8.79 -10.94
CA GLU A 107 -5.60 8.40 -12.35
C GLU A 107 -4.81 7.11 -12.62
N CYS A 108 -3.62 6.97 -12.03
CA CYS A 108 -2.84 5.73 -12.10
C CYS A 108 -3.60 4.55 -11.47
N MET A 109 -4.22 4.72 -10.29
CA MET A 109 -5.08 3.71 -9.69
C MET A 109 -6.24 3.31 -10.60
N VAL A 110 -6.84 4.27 -11.30
CA VAL A 110 -7.93 4.01 -12.25
C VAL A 110 -7.43 3.21 -13.46
N GLN A 111 -6.27 3.58 -14.02
CA GLN A 111 -5.67 2.94 -15.20
C GLN A 111 -5.15 1.52 -14.91
N GLU A 112 -4.44 1.31 -13.80
CA GLU A 112 -3.99 -0.03 -13.41
C GLU A 112 -5.17 -0.93 -13.14
N ALA A 113 -6.23 -0.37 -12.57
CA ALA A 113 -7.43 -1.13 -12.35
C ALA A 113 -8.07 -1.53 -13.68
N GLU A 114 -8.03 -0.72 -14.74
CA GLU A 114 -8.55 -0.97 -16.11
C GLU A 114 -7.92 -2.13 -16.88
N LYS A 115 -6.73 -2.58 -16.50
CA LYS A 115 -6.11 -3.79 -17.04
C LYS A 115 -6.67 -5.07 -16.42
#